data_AF-A0A0F2NG76-F1
#
_entry.id   AF-A0A0F2NG76-F1
#
_cell.length_a   1.000
_cell.length_b   1.000
_cell.length_c   1.000
_cell.angle_alpha   90.00
_cell.angle_beta   90.00
_cell.angle_gamma   90.00
#
_symmetry.space_group_name_H-M   'P 1'
#
loop_
_entity.id
_entity.type
_entity.pdbx_description
1 polymer ?
#
loop_
_entity_poly.entity_id
_entity_poly.type
_entity_poly.pdbx_seq_one_letter_code
_entity_poly.pdbx_strand_id
1 'polypeptide(L)'
;MTRRKLQGPSLIAAAILIWALLLWFLSVNNPGFLPIARAFFIVLILPVAVAEWIKMKGLVSPDKIFAIRWGLSAVALAVWFFMNRG
;
A
#
# COMPACT_ATOMS: atom_id res chain seq x y z
N MET A 1 20.16 -23.12 -11.18
CA MET A 1 19.96 -21.87 -10.42
C MET A 1 18.56 -21.88 -9.82
N THR A 2 18.48 -22.12 -8.52
CA THR A 2 17.23 -22.17 -7.74
C THR A 2 16.58 -20.79 -7.81
N ARG A 3 15.49 -20.64 -8.58
CA ARG A 3 14.66 -19.44 -8.54
C ARG A 3 14.05 -19.37 -7.13
N ARG A 4 14.77 -18.73 -6.19
CA ARG A 4 14.21 -18.36 -4.90
C ARG A 4 13.04 -17.45 -5.23
N LYS A 5 11.85 -18.03 -5.23
CA LYS A 5 10.55 -17.37 -5.31
C LYS A 5 10.65 -16.26 -4.26
N LEU A 6 10.90 -15.02 -4.69
CA LEU A 6 10.95 -13.87 -3.80
C LEU A 6 9.67 -13.97 -2.97
N GLN A 7 9.84 -14.30 -1.70
CA GLN A 7 8.72 -14.54 -0.82
C GLN A 7 7.97 -13.22 -0.84
N GLY A 8 6.68 -13.25 -1.18
CA GLY A 8 5.84 -12.05 -1.28
C GLY A 8 6.07 -10.98 -0.20
N PRO A 9 6.42 -11.32 1.07
CA PRO A 9 6.72 -10.31 2.09
C PRO A 9 7.86 -9.36 1.69
N SER A 10 8.92 -9.89 1.07
CA SER A 10 10.11 -9.12 0.69
C SER A 10 9.83 -8.09 -0.40
N LEU A 11 8.93 -8.41 -1.34
CA LEU A 11 8.53 -7.51 -2.42
C LEU A 11 7.68 -6.34 -1.92
N ILE A 12 6.82 -6.59 -0.93
CA ILE A 12 6.00 -5.54 -0.31
C ILE A 12 6.85 -4.64 0.56
N ALA A 13 7.73 -5.23 1.37
CA ALA A 13 8.68 -4.46 2.18
C ALA A 13 9.55 -3.57 1.28
N ALA A 14 10.04 -4.12 0.16
CA ALA A 14 10.77 -3.34 -0.84
C ALA A 14 9.91 -2.24 -1.47
N ALA A 15 8.65 -2.52 -1.83
CA ALA A 15 7.75 -1.52 -2.39
C ALA A 15 7.45 -0.38 -1.40
N ILE A 16 7.24 -0.69 -0.12
CA ILE A 16 7.04 0.30 0.95
C ILE A 16 8.30 1.13 1.14
N LEU A 17 9.49 0.50 1.17
CA LEU A 17 10.77 1.20 1.31
C LEU A 17 11.04 2.13 0.14
N ILE A 18 10.82 1.67 -1.10
CA ILE A 18 10.96 2.48 -2.31
C ILE A 18 9.99 3.67 -2.26
N TRP A 19 8.75 3.44 -1.81
CA TRP A 19 7.78 4.52 -1.69
C TRP A 19 8.15 5.54 -0.61
N ALA A 20 8.62 5.08 0.55
CA ALA A 20 9.09 5.96 1.62
C ALA A 20 10.29 6.82 1.15
N LEU A 21 11.21 6.25 0.37
CA LEU A 21 12.33 6.96 -0.25
C LEU A 21 11.86 8.01 -1.27
N LEU A 22 10.88 7.68 -2.11
CA LEU A 22 10.25 8.62 -3.04
C LEU A 22 9.59 9.79 -2.30
N LEU A 23 8.84 9.51 -1.25
CA LEU A 23 8.22 10.53 -0.40
C LEU A 23 9.27 11.46 0.22
N TRP A 24 10.35 10.89 0.75
CA TRP A 24 11.46 11.65 1.31
C TRP A 24 12.06 12.59 0.26
N PHE A 25 12.42 12.05 -0.91
CA PHE A 25 13.03 12.86 -1.97
C PHE A 25 12.11 13.98 -2.47
N LEU A 26 10.82 13.68 -2.66
CA LEU A 26 9.84 14.66 -3.14
C LEU A 26 9.49 15.72 -2.09
N SER A 27 9.58 15.38 -0.81
CA SER A 27 9.34 16.31 0.30
C SER A 27 10.39 17.42 0.42
N VAL A 28 11.65 17.15 0.02
CA VAL A 28 12.76 18.10 0.16
C VAL A 28 12.57 19.33 -0.72
N ASN A 29 11.98 19.18 -1.91
CA ASN A 29 11.84 20.26 -2.89
C ASN A 29 10.39 20.77 -3.07
N ASN A 30 9.38 20.05 -2.58
CA ASN A 30 7.98 20.45 -2.72
C ASN A 30 7.15 20.07 -1.48
N PRO A 31 7.10 20.92 -0.44
CA PRO A 31 6.36 20.63 0.79
C PRO A 31 4.85 20.44 0.53
N GLY A 32 4.29 21.06 -0.52
CA GLY A 32 2.90 20.85 -0.95
C GLY A 32 2.61 19.48 -1.56
N PHE A 33 3.63 18.68 -1.87
CA PHE A 33 3.47 17.32 -2.39
C PHE A 33 3.21 16.29 -1.28
N LEU A 34 3.65 16.58 -0.05
CA LEU A 34 3.54 15.68 1.10
C LEU A 34 2.10 15.19 1.39
N PRO A 35 1.06 16.06 1.36
CA PRO A 35 -0.32 15.65 1.63
C PRO A 35 -0.87 14.72 0.55
N ILE A 36 -0.60 15.03 -0.72
CA ILE A 36 -1.04 14.23 -1.88
C ILE A 36 -0.40 12.84 -1.79
N ALA A 37 0.90 12.80 -1.53
CA ALA A 37 1.63 11.56 -1.53
C ALA A 37 1.30 10.68 -0.30
N ARG A 38 0.97 11.28 0.84
CA ARG A 38 0.31 10.59 1.97
C ARG A 38 -1.04 10.00 1.58
N ALA A 39 -1.86 10.73 0.82
CA ALA A 39 -3.16 10.22 0.33
C ALA A 39 -2.98 8.97 -0.53
N PHE A 40 -2.07 9.02 -1.51
CA PHE A 40 -1.73 7.85 -2.34
C PHE A 40 -1.25 6.65 -1.51
N PHE A 41 -0.40 6.90 -0.51
CA PHE A 41 0.10 5.84 0.37
C PHE A 41 -1.03 5.17 1.16
N ILE A 42 -1.89 5.97 1.79
CA ILE A 42 -2.99 5.48 2.65
C ILE A 42 -4.06 4.76 1.83
N VAL A 43 -4.38 5.27 0.64
CA VAL A 43 -5.52 4.78 -0.16
C VAL A 43 -5.14 3.60 -1.06
N LEU A 44 -3.89 3.52 -1.51
CA LEU A 44 -3.50 2.53 -2.52
C LEU A 44 -2.43 1.57 -2.01
N ILE A 45 -1.39 2.08 -1.36
CA ILE A 45 -0.25 1.23 -0.98
C ILE A 45 -0.54 0.43 0.27
N LEU A 46 -1.06 1.08 1.31
CA LEU A 46 -1.38 0.42 2.58
C LEU A 46 -2.41 -0.72 2.38
N PRO A 47 -3.53 -0.54 1.63
CA PRO A 47 -4.49 -1.62 1.36
C PRO A 47 -3.89 -2.80 0.60
N VAL A 48 -3.04 -2.53 -0.38
CA VAL A 48 -2.36 -3.57 -1.17
C VAL A 48 -1.39 -4.36 -0.30
N ALA A 49 -0.65 -3.69 0.59
CA ALA A 49 0.24 -4.33 1.54
C ALA A 49 -0.52 -5.20 2.54
N VAL A 50 -1.64 -4.69 3.08
CA VAL A 50 -2.52 -5.43 4.00
C VAL A 50 -3.11 -6.67 3.33
N ALA A 51 -3.63 -6.54 2.10
CA ALA A 51 -4.23 -7.66 1.37
C ALA A 51 -3.21 -8.78 1.08
N GLU A 52 -1.98 -8.42 0.75
CA GLU A 52 -0.92 -9.41 0.56
C GLU A 52 -0.40 -9.98 1.89
N TRP A 53 -0.42 -9.23 2.98
CA TRP A 53 -0.15 -9.79 4.31
C TRP A 53 -1.20 -10.83 4.70
N ILE A 54 -2.48 -10.55 4.44
CA ILE A 54 -3.60 -11.50 4.64
C ILE A 54 -3.40 -12.77 3.80
N LYS A 55 -2.96 -12.63 2.54
CA LYS A 55 -2.57 -13.77 1.68
C LYS A 55 -1.49 -14.64 2.32
N MET A 56 -0.45 -14.01 2.86
CA MET A 56 0.68 -14.72 3.47
C MET A 56 0.30 -15.47 4.72
N LYS A 57 -0.66 -14.93 5.48
CA LYS A 57 -1.24 -15.61 6.64
C LYS A 57 -2.12 -16.81 6.26
N GLY A 58 -2.39 -17.03 4.96
CA GLY A 58 -3.27 -18.10 4.50
C GLY A 58 -4.74 -17.89 4.89
N LEU A 59 -5.10 -16.69 5.33
CA LEU A 59 -6.44 -16.38 5.84
C LEU A 59 -7.49 -16.33 4.73
N VAL A 60 -7.07 -16.14 3.48
CA VAL A 60 -7.97 -15.98 2.35
C VAL A 60 -7.41 -16.65 1.09
N SER A 61 -8.30 -17.33 0.35
CA SER A 61 -8.00 -17.96 -0.94
C SER A 61 -7.45 -16.93 -1.95
N PRO A 62 -6.48 -17.32 -2.81
CA PRO A 62 -5.87 -16.43 -3.80
C PRO A 62 -6.87 -15.65 -4.67
N ASP A 63 -7.99 -16.29 -4.98
CA ASP A 63 -9.06 -15.81 -5.87
C ASP A 63 -9.81 -14.61 -5.27
N LYS A 64 -9.84 -14.51 -3.94
CA LYS A 64 -10.55 -13.44 -3.21
C LYS A 64 -9.66 -12.25 -2.87
N ILE A 65 -8.33 -12.36 -3.05
CA ILE A 65 -7.37 -11.29 -2.72
C ILE A 65 -7.58 -10.06 -3.60
N PHE A 66 -7.94 -10.26 -4.86
CA PHE A 66 -8.21 -9.14 -5.76
C PHE A 66 -9.42 -8.33 -5.27
N ALA A 67 -10.49 -9.00 -4.84
CA ALA A 67 -11.65 -8.36 -4.24
C ALA A 67 -11.31 -7.65 -2.92
N ILE A 68 -10.47 -8.26 -2.07
CA ILE A 68 -10.02 -7.65 -0.81
C ILE A 68 -9.19 -6.40 -1.05
N ARG A 69 -8.29 -6.40 -2.04
CA ARG A 69 -7.49 -5.22 -2.40
C ARG A 69 -8.40 -4.06 -2.75
N TRP A 70 -9.35 -4.27 -3.65
CA TRP A 70 -10.30 -3.23 -4.05
C TRP A 70 -11.20 -2.79 -2.90
N GLY A 71 -11.69 -3.73 -2.08
CA GLY A 71 -12.49 -3.42 -0.91
C GLY A 71 -11.73 -2.56 0.10
N LEU A 72 -10.50 -2.96 0.45
CA LEU A 72 -9.65 -2.19 1.38
C LEU A 72 -9.28 -0.82 0.80
N SER A 73 -8.98 -0.71 -0.50
CA SER A 73 -8.71 0.58 -1.13
C SER A 73 -9.93 1.50 -1.14
N ALA A 74 -11.13 0.97 -1.39
CA ALA A 74 -12.37 1.74 -1.34
C ALA A 74 -12.69 2.24 0.08
N VAL A 75 -12.49 1.39 1.09
CA VAL A 75 -12.65 1.78 2.50
C VAL A 75 -11.61 2.83 2.89
N ALA A 76 -10.34 2.63 2.51
CA ALA A 76 -9.27 3.59 2.80
C ALA A 76 -9.52 4.95 2.15
N LEU A 77 -10.03 4.96 0.90
CA LEU A 77 -10.45 6.18 0.21
C LEU A 77 -11.59 6.90 0.96
N ALA A 78 -12.62 6.16 1.37
CA ALA A 78 -13.74 6.72 2.11
C ALA A 78 -13.29 7.32 3.45
N VAL A 79 -12.50 6.58 4.23
CA VAL A 79 -11.96 7.06 5.52
C VAL A 79 -11.10 8.31 5.32
N TRP A 80 -10.20 8.32 4.33
CA TRP A 80 -9.35 9.48 4.04
C TRP A 80 -10.19 10.71 3.67
N PHE A 81 -11.22 10.53 2.85
CA PHE A 81 -12.10 11.60 2.40
C PHE A 81 -12.91 12.22 3.54
N PHE A 82 -13.46 11.42 4.44
CA PHE A 82 -14.19 11.94 5.61
C PHE A 82 -13.25 12.62 6.61
N MET A 83 -12.05 12.09 6.82
CA MET A 83 -11.09 12.62 7.78
C MET A 83 -10.47 13.97 7.35
N ASN A 84 -10.29 14.18 6.04
CA ASN A 84 -9.72 15.43 5.51
C ASN A 84 -10.75 16.51 5.15
N ARG A 85 -12.05 16.25 5.37
CA ARG A 85 -13.13 17.23 5.18
C ARG A 85 -13.68 17.81 6.49
N GLY A 86 -13.24 17.29 7.64
CA GLY A 86 -13.59 17.78 8.98
C GLY A 86 -12.65 18.85 9.49
#